data_AF-A0A8J6NFB4-F1
#
_entry.id   AF-A0A8J6NFB4-F1
#
_cell.length_a   1.000
_cell.length_b   1.000
_cell.length_c   1.000
_cell.angle_alpha   90.00
_cell.angle_beta   90.00
_cell.angle_gamma   90.00
#
_symmetry.space_group_name_H-M   'P 1'
#
loop_
_entity.id
_entity.type
_entity.pdbx_description
1 polymer ?
#
loop_
_entity_poly.entity_id
_entity_poly.type
_entity_poly.pdbx_seq_one_letter_code
_entity_poly.pdbx_strand_id
1 'polypeptide(L)' 'MKKKSSHPEETKPHPAAQSHGLQTIQVKVREDLYRAFQRCNWIVIHETGRTQLDIMNEMVEDFLVKHGC' A
#
# COMPACT_ATOMS: atom_id res chain seq x y z
N MET A 1 43.88 -9.09 -13.68
CA MET A 1 43.23 -10.08 -12.78
C MET A 1 42.73 -9.30 -11.56
N LYS A 2 41.47 -9.23 -11.12
CA LYS A 2 40.19 -9.91 -11.37
C LYS A 2 39.06 -8.86 -11.25
N LYS A 3 37.98 -9.06 -11.99
CA LYS A 3 36.75 -8.24 -12.05
C LYS A 3 36.03 -8.20 -10.69
N LYS A 4 35.52 -7.04 -10.25
CA LYS A 4 34.51 -6.96 -9.18
C LYS A 4 33.18 -6.59 -9.83
N SER A 5 32.49 -7.63 -10.32
CA SER A 5 31.16 -7.50 -10.89
C SER A 5 30.16 -7.18 -9.78
N SER A 6 29.36 -6.16 -10.08
CA SER A 6 28.08 -5.82 -9.48
C SER A 6 27.21 -7.07 -9.28
N HIS A 7 26.62 -7.20 -8.10
CA HIS A 7 25.38 -7.97 -7.92
C HIS A 7 24.34 -7.01 -7.33
N PRO A 8 23.17 -6.85 -7.96
CA PRO A 8 22.05 -6.13 -7.38
C PRO A 8 21.50 -6.94 -6.20
N GLU A 9 21.20 -6.24 -5.11
CA GLU A 9 20.56 -6.81 -3.92
C GLU A 9 19.15 -7.27 -4.32
N GLU A 10 18.99 -8.59 -4.43
CA GLU A 10 17.74 -9.26 -4.73
C GLU A 10 16.78 -9.02 -3.55
N THR A 11 15.76 -8.17 -3.77
CA THR A 11 14.70 -7.91 -2.81
C THR A 11 13.98 -9.22 -2.49
N LYS A 12 14.42 -9.88 -1.41
CA LYS A 12 13.71 -11.02 -0.84
C LYS A 12 12.25 -10.61 -0.60
N PRO A 13 11.25 -11.34 -1.12
CA PRO A 13 9.88 -11.15 -0.70
C PRO A 13 9.83 -11.42 0.81
N HIS A 14 9.51 -10.39 1.60
CA HIS A 14 9.11 -10.60 2.98
C HIS A 14 7.93 -11.59 2.97
N PRO A 15 7.93 -12.64 3.81
CA PRO A 15 6.82 -13.57 3.85
C PRO A 15 5.59 -12.76 4.22
N ALA A 16 4.65 -12.65 3.27
CA ALA A 16 3.33 -12.11 3.52
C ALA A 16 2.75 -12.91 4.68
N ALA A 17 2.68 -12.29 5.86
CA ALA A 17 1.93 -12.83 6.97
C ALA A 17 0.56 -13.20 6.40
N GLN A 18 0.19 -14.48 6.49
CA GLN A 18 -1.11 -14.97 6.08
C GLN A 18 -2.14 -14.31 6.99
N SER A 19 -2.61 -13.14 6.57
CA SER A 19 -3.62 -12.37 7.27
C SER A 19 -4.96 -13.00 6.94
N HIS A 20 -5.33 -14.01 7.73
CA HIS A 20 -6.63 -14.66 7.63
C HIS A 20 -7.73 -13.60 7.76
N GLY A 21 -8.60 -13.47 6.75
CA GLY A 21 -9.76 -12.57 6.77
C GLY A 21 -9.68 -11.33 5.87
N LEU A 22 -8.56 -11.08 5.17
CA LEU A 22 -8.49 -9.98 4.20
C LEU A 22 -9.04 -10.41 2.83
N GLN A 23 -9.72 -9.47 2.15
CA GLN A 23 -10.20 -9.61 0.78
C GLN A 23 -9.65 -8.48 -0.10
N THR A 24 -9.36 -8.80 -1.37
CA THR A 24 -8.78 -7.84 -2.32
C THR A 24 -9.88 -7.11 -3.08
N ILE A 25 -9.82 -5.78 -3.08
CA ILE A 25 -10.67 -4.90 -3.91
C ILE A 25 -9.78 -4.20 -4.95
N GLN A 26 -10.17 -4.24 -6.22
CA GLN A 26 -9.51 -3.47 -7.29
C GLN A 26 -10.35 -2.25 -7.66
N VAL A 27 -9.75 -1.06 -7.60
CA VAL A 27 -10.42 0.20 -7.92
C VAL A 27 -9.71 0.87 -9.09
N LYS A 28 -10.47 1.29 -10.10
CA LYS A 28 -9.97 2.16 -11.17
C LYS A 28 -10.25 3.62 -10.83
N VAL A 29 -9.20 4.44 -10.82
CA VAL A 29 -9.28 5.88 -10.55
C VAL A 29 -8.59 6.66 -11.66
N ARG A 30 -8.82 7.97 -11.72
CA ARG A 30 -8.08 8.85 -12.62
C ARG A 30 -6.59 8.91 -12.22
N GLU A 31 -5.72 9.22 -13.18
CA GLU A 31 -4.26 9.25 -12.97
C GLU A 31 -3.82 10.27 -11.92
N ASP A 32 -4.45 11.46 -11.91
CA ASP A 32 -4.18 12.52 -10.92
C ASP A 32 -4.46 12.04 -9.49
N LEU A 33 -5.58 11.32 -9.31
CA LEU A 33 -5.97 10.76 -8.02
C LEU A 33 -5.04 9.62 -7.59
N TYR A 34 -4.58 8.79 -8.53
CA TYR A 34 -3.59 7.76 -8.23
C TYR A 34 -2.29 8.36 -7.68
N ARG A 35 -1.74 9.39 -8.36
CA ARG A 35 -0.52 10.07 -7.90
C ARG A 35 -0.71 10.77 -6.56
N ALA A 36 -1.84 11.45 -6.38
CA ALA A 36 -2.19 12.09 -5.12
C ALA A 36 -2.29 11.07 -3.98
N PHE A 37 -2.97 9.94 -4.21
CA PHE A 37 -3.12 8.86 -3.24
C PHE A 37 -1.77 8.29 -2.81
N GLN A 38 -0.89 7.95 -3.76
CA GLN A 38 0.44 7.42 -3.44
C GLN A 38 1.25 8.37 -2.54
N ARG A 39 1.24 9.67 -2.87
CA ARG A 39 1.94 10.70 -2.09
C ARG A 39 1.34 10.85 -0.69
N CYS A 40 0.02 10.98 -0.59
CA CYS A 40 -0.64 11.18 0.70
C CYS A 40 -0.48 9.95 1.60
N ASN A 41 -0.60 8.75 1.03
CA ASN A 41 -0.43 7.50 1.78
C ASN A 41 0.98 7.42 2.37
N TRP A 42 2.02 7.76 1.59
CA TRP A 42 3.40 7.82 2.09
C TRP A 42 3.55 8.80 3.26
N ILE A 43 3.01 10.02 3.15
CA ILE A 43 3.06 11.03 4.22
C ILE A 43 2.38 10.50 5.48
N VAL A 44 1.16 9.97 5.36
CA VAL A 44 0.37 9.48 6.51
C VAL A 44 1.09 8.34 7.21
N ILE A 45 1.61 7.35 6.46
CA ILE A 45 2.38 6.23 7.04
C ILE A 45 3.57 6.77 7.85
N HIS A 46 4.32 7.72 7.28
CA HIS A 46 5.51 8.25 7.93
C HIS A 46 5.21 9.14 9.16
N GLU A 47 4.15 9.94 9.11
CA GLU A 47 3.81 10.87 10.20
C GLU A 47 3.03 10.19 11.34
N THR A 48 2.20 9.20 11.04
CA THR A 48 1.28 8.59 12.01
C THR A 48 1.67 7.17 12.43
N GLY A 49 2.62 6.54 11.72
CA GLY A 49 3.01 5.14 11.94
C GLY A 49 1.94 4.13 11.50
N ARG A 50 0.86 4.57 10.86
CA ARG A 50 -0.19 3.70 10.33
C ARG A 50 0.33 2.86 9.17
N THR A 51 -0.32 1.73 8.93
CA THR A 51 -0.03 0.89 7.77
C THR A 51 -0.87 1.29 6.56
N GLN A 52 -0.40 0.93 5.36
CA GLN A 52 -1.19 1.08 4.14
C GLN A 52 -2.55 0.37 4.24
N LEU A 53 -2.61 -0.79 4.91
CA LEU A 53 -3.85 -1.55 5.08
C LEU A 53 -4.86 -0.80 5.95
N ASP A 54 -4.40 -0.14 7.03
CA ASP A 54 -5.29 0.67 7.88
C ASP A 54 -5.92 1.82 7.08
N ILE A 55 -5.13 2.46 6.22
CA ILE A 55 -5.60 3.55 5.36
C ILE A 55 -6.60 3.02 4.34
N MET A 56 -6.35 1.84 3.75
CA MET A 56 -7.27 1.20 2.81
C MET A 56 -8.59 0.82 3.46
N ASN A 57 -8.57 0.26 4.68
CA ASN A 57 -9.78 -0.10 5.41
C ASN A 57 -10.61 1.14 5.75
N GLU A 58 -10.00 2.21 6.27
CA GLU A 58 -10.69 3.47 6.57
C GLU A 58 -11.36 4.06 5.31
N MET A 59 -10.67 4.07 4.17
CA MET A 59 -11.27 4.54 2.92
C MET A 59 -12.51 3.75 2.49
N VAL A 60 -12.49 2.43 2.70
CA VAL A 60 -13.63 1.56 2.38
C VAL A 60 -14.76 1.76 3.39
N GLU A 61 -14.45 1.81 4.68
CA GLU A 61 -15.42 2.05 5.75
C GLU A 61 -16.12 3.42 5.58
N ASP A 62 -15.36 4.49 5.36
CA ASP A 62 -15.90 5.84 5.11
C ASP A 62 -16.83 5.85 3.90
N PHE A 63 -16.47 5.12 2.83
CA PHE A 63 -17.31 4.99 1.65
C PHE A 63 -18.62 4.27 1.98
N LEU A 64 -18.59 3.16 2.71
CA LEU A 64 -19.78 2.39 3.09
C LEU A 64 -20.68 3.17 4.05
N VAL A 65 -20.12 3.76 5.10
CA VAL A 65 -20.84 4.58 6.09
C VAL A 65 -21.55 5.76 5.40
N LYS A 66 -20.88 6.43 4.46
CA LYS A 66 -21.47 7.52 3.67
C LYS A 66 -22.71 7.08 2.88
N HIS A 67 -22.80 5.80 2.52
CA HIS A 67 -23.92 5.21 1.81
C HIS A 67 -24.89 4.43 2.71
N GLY A 68 -24.69 4.44 4.04
CA GLY A 68 -25.54 3.75 5.00
C GLY A 68 -25.43 2.23 4.95
N CYS A 69 -24.29 1.72 4.48
CA CYS A 69 -23.95 0.30 4.47
C CYS A 69 -23.18 -0.09 5.73
#